data_AF-A0A2E6E0U7-F1
#
_entry.id   AF-A0A2E6E0U7-F1
#
_cell.length_a   1.000
_cell.length_b   1.000
_cell.length_c   1.000
_cell.angle_alpha   90.00
_cell.angle_beta   90.00
_cell.angle_gamma   90.00
#
_symmetry.space_group_name_H-M   'P 1'
#
loop_
_entity.id
_entity.type
_entity.pdbx_description
1 polymer ?
#
loop_
_entity_poly.entity_id
_entity_poly.type
_entity_poly.pdbx_seq_one_letter_code
_entity_poly.pdbx_strand_id
1 'polypeptide(L)' 'MKYKDEIIEMAWCDKTSFNDISSFYNLNESEVIKVMRKNLKPSSFKMWRKRVYGRKSKHKNYNKI' A
#
# COMPACT_ATOMS: atom_id res chain seq x y z
N MET A 1 12.68 10.46 4.88
CA MET A 1 11.53 10.70 4.00
C MET A 1 10.58 11.61 4.75
N LYS A 2 10.16 12.73 4.14
CA LYS A 2 9.53 13.87 4.84
C LYS A 2 8.09 13.59 5.32
N TYR A 3 7.43 12.57 4.77
CA TYR A 3 5.99 12.30 4.99
C TYR A 3 5.70 10.86 5.46
N LYS A 4 6.66 10.22 6.15
CA LYS A 4 6.56 8.80 6.50
C LYS A 4 5.32 8.49 7.37
N ASP A 5 4.98 9.38 8.30
CA ASP A 5 3.90 9.16 9.26
C ASP A 5 2.54 9.32 8.57
N GLU A 6 2.38 10.32 7.70
CA GLU A 6 1.21 10.50 6.84
C GLU A 6 0.98 9.30 5.91
N ILE A 7 2.04 8.78 5.27
CA ILE A 7 1.95 7.58 4.43
C ILE A 7 1.48 6.38 5.24
N ILE A 8 1.94 6.23 6.48
CA ILE A 8 1.53 5.13 7.37
C ILE A 8 0.06 5.29 7.76
N GLU A 9 -0.38 6.49 8.12
CA GLU A 9 -1.78 6.80 8.45
C GLU A 9 -2.71 6.52 7.26
N MET A 10 -2.35 7.02 6.09
CA MET A 10 -3.09 6.80 4.84
C MET A 10 -3.13 5.31 4.47
N ALA A 11 -2.00 4.60 4.57
CA ALA A 11 -1.95 3.18 4.27
C ALA A 11 -2.69 2.31 5.30
N TRP A 12 -2.88 2.80 6.53
CA TRP A 12 -3.70 2.13 7.55
C TRP A 12 -5.19 2.37 7.37
N CYS A 13 -5.57 3.51 6.77
CA CYS A 13 -6.94 3.86 6.46
C CYS A 13 -7.49 2.96 5.35
N ASP A 14 -8.40 2.04 5.68
CA ASP A 14 -8.96 1.10 4.72
C ASP A 14 -9.74 1.78 3.57
N LYS A 15 -10.07 3.08 3.71
CA LYS A 15 -10.71 3.91 2.67
C LYS A 15 -9.72 4.48 1.65
N THR A 16 -8.42 4.43 1.90
CA THR A 16 -7.40 4.98 1.02
C THR A 16 -6.83 3.85 0.14
N SER A 17 -6.81 4.07 -1.17
CA SER A 17 -6.18 3.14 -2.10
C SER A 17 -4.70 3.47 -2.29
N PHE A 18 -3.92 2.50 -2.79
CA PHE A 18 -2.54 2.77 -3.17
C PHE A 18 -2.43 3.82 -4.29
N ASN A 19 -3.46 3.97 -5.12
CA ASN A 19 -3.49 5.00 -6.17
C ASN A 19 -3.62 6.41 -5.58
N ASP A 20 -4.37 6.57 -4.50
CA ASP A 20 -4.50 7.87 -3.82
C ASP A 20 -3.14 8.27 -3.23
N ILE A 21 -2.49 7.35 -2.51
CA ILE A 21 -1.14 7.56 -1.96
C ILE A 21 -0.14 7.84 -3.09
N SER A 22 -0.24 7.13 -4.22
CA SER A 22 0.57 7.38 -5.41
C SER A 22 0.33 8.78 -5.98
N SER A 23 -0.90 9.29 -5.96
CA SER A 23 -1.22 10.61 -6.52
C SER A 23 -0.64 11.74 -5.66
N PHE A 24 -0.62 11.59 -4.33
CA PHE A 24 -0.11 12.62 -3.42
C PHE A 24 1.41 12.59 -3.25
N TYR A 25 2.01 11.40 -3.17
CA TYR A 25 3.42 11.24 -2.85
C TYR A 25 4.27 10.73 -4.01
N ASN A 26 3.65 10.48 -5.17
CA ASN A 26 4.28 9.90 -6.35
C ASN A 26 4.98 8.56 -6.06
N LEU A 27 4.39 7.76 -5.16
CA LEU A 27 4.91 6.46 -4.72
C LEU A 27 4.12 5.32 -5.32
N ASN A 28 4.83 4.32 -5.85
CA ASN A 28 4.18 3.09 -6.26
C ASN A 28 3.83 2.19 -5.06
N GLU A 29 2.97 1.20 -5.27
CA GLU A 29 2.56 0.26 -4.21
C GLU A 29 3.77 -0.41 -3.53
N SER A 30 4.79 -0.79 -4.29
CA SER A 30 6.01 -1.43 -3.76
C SER A 30 6.76 -0.51 -2.79
N GLU A 31 6.84 0.79 -3.09
CA GLU A 31 7.45 1.79 -2.23
C GLU A 31 6.64 2.00 -0.95
N VAL A 32 5.31 2.07 -1.03
CA VAL A 32 4.44 2.14 0.15
C VAL A 32 4.63 0.89 1.02
N ILE A 33 4.69 -0.30 0.43
CA ILE A 33 4.98 -1.55 1.15
C ILE A 33 6.35 -1.49 1.84
N LYS A 34 7.38 -0.96 1.19
CA LYS A 34 8.71 -0.79 1.78
C LYS A 34 8.68 0.17 2.97
N VAL A 35 7.97 1.30 2.84
CA VAL A 35 7.76 2.26 3.93
C VAL A 35 7.06 1.58 5.11
N MET A 36 5.96 0.87 4.86
CA MET A 36 5.22 0.15 5.89
C MET A 36 6.08 -0.92 6.58
N ARG A 37 6.86 -1.68 5.80
CA ARG A 37 7.75 -2.74 6.33
C ARG A 37 8.89 -2.18 7.18
N LYS A 38 9.42 -1.01 6.83
CA LYS A 38 10.54 -0.39 7.54
C LYS A 38 10.10 0.30 8.84
N ASN A 39 8.87 0.80 8.90
CA ASN A 39 8.41 1.62 10.02
C ASN A 39 7.48 0.89 11.00
N LEU A 40 6.80 -0.19 10.58
CA LEU A 40 5.94 -0.97 11.47
C LEU A 40 6.68 -2.13 12.13
N LYS A 41 6.22 -2.53 13.32
CA LYS A 41 6.63 -3.80 13.93
C LYS A 41 6.25 -4.97 13.01
N PRO A 42 7.02 -6.07 12.98
CA PRO A 42 6.73 -7.22 12.11
C PRO A 42 5.30 -7.77 12.25
N SER A 43 4.76 -7.82 13.47
CA SER A 43 3.39 -8.25 13.76
C SER A 43 2.34 -7.31 13.16
N SER A 44 2.50 -6.00 13.36
CA SER A 44 1.62 -4.96 12.79
C SER A 44 1.67 -4.94 11.26
N PHE A 45 2.86 -5.09 10.67
CA PHE A 45 3.02 -5.20 9.23
C PHE A 45 2.29 -6.44 8.68
N LYS A 46 2.40 -7.59 9.36
CA LYS A 46 1.68 -8.82 8.96
C LYS A 46 0.17 -8.62 9.01
N MET A 47 -0.37 -7.95 10.04
CA MET A 47 -1.79 -7.62 10.14
C MET A 47 -2.25 -6.68 9.02
N TRP A 48 -1.51 -5.59 8.79
CA TRP A 48 -1.78 -4.67 7.68
C TRP A 48 -1.74 -5.40 6.33
N ARG A 49 -0.71 -6.22 6.09
CA ARG A 49 -0.57 -6.94 4.83
C ARG A 49 -1.72 -7.88 4.58
N LYS A 50 -2.23 -8.59 5.61
CA LYS A 50 -3.43 -9.43 5.47
C LYS A 50 -4.67 -8.64 5.02
N ARG A 51 -4.84 -7.39 5.49
CA ARG A 51 -5.97 -6.54 5.10
C ARG A 51 -5.86 -6.07 3.65
N VAL A 52 -4.68 -5.59 3.24
CA VAL A 52 -4.51 -5.00 1.90
C VAL A 52 -4.25 -6.03 0.79
N TYR A 53 -3.67 -7.20 1.12
CA TYR A 53 -3.34 -8.26 0.16
C TYR A 53 -4.57 -8.98 -0.41
N GLY A 54 -5.73 -8.87 0.24
CA GLY A 54 -7.00 -9.47 -0.22
C GLY A 54 -7.64 -8.75 -1.41
N ARG A 55 -7.20 -7.53 -1.76
CA ARG A 55 -7.65 -6.83 -2.97
C ARG A 55 -6.87 -7.38 -4.15
N LYS A 56 -7.28 -8.55 -4.67
CA LYS A 56 -6.80 -9.03 -5.98
C LYS A 56 -6.99 -7.89 -6.97
N SER A 57 -5.89 -7.37 -7.53
CA SER A 57 -5.98 -6.53 -8.69
C SER A 57 -6.76 -7.32 -9.74
N LYS A 58 -7.89 -6.77 -10.17
CA LYS A 58 -8.60 -7.22 -11.37
C LYS A 58 -7.68 -6.95 -12.56
N HIS A 59 -6.58 -7.68 -12.72
CA HIS A 59 -6.09 -7.93 -14.06
C HIS A 59 -7.21 -8.73 -14.73
N LYS A 60 -8.10 -7.98 -15.41
CA LYS A 60 -8.73 -8.45 -16.63
C LYS A 60 -7.60 -9.14 -17.40
N ASN A 61 -7.72 -10.44 -17.62
CA ASN A 61 -6.96 -11.13 -18.63
C ASN A 61 -7.19 -10.38 -19.94
N TYR A 62 -6.27 -9.48 -20.31
CA TYR A 62 -6.14 -9.05 -21.69
C TYR A 62 -5.27 -10.12 -22.34
N ASN A 63 -5.86 -11.30 -22.56
CA ASN A 63 -5.31 -12.25 -23.52
C ASN A 63 -5.47 -11.59 -24.88
N LYS A 64 -4.40 -10.90 -25.27
CA LYS A 64 -4.08 -10.64 -26.66
C LYS A 64 -3.54 -11.98 -27.18
N ILE A 65 -4.32 -12.65 -28.02
CA ILE A 65 -3.98 -13.54 -29.16
C ILE A 65 -5.29 -14.24 -29.53
#